data_AF-A0AAD7FQ48-F1
#
_entry.id   AF-A0AAD7FQ48-F1
#
_cell.length_a   1.000
_cell.length_b   1.000
_cell.length_c   1.000
_cell.angle_alpha   90.00
_cell.angle_beta   90.00
_cell.angle_gamma   90.00
#
_symmetry.space_group_name_H-M   'P 1'
#
loop_
_entity.id
_entity.type
_entity.pdbx_description
1 polymer ?
#
loop_
_entity_poly.entity_id
_entity_poly.type
_entity_poly.pdbx_seq_one_letter_code
_entity_poly.pdbx_strand_id
1 'polypeptide(L)'
;MPALMEVPPAIAHLFSLFPLHTFPAIKPQSGAPPRVPTLWIQPPSSTLRLSTDVECLKWQAYLALRGVTKIALRYDVAPEGAKGARLPNLHLADGELHPAQLIPTWVDEVLGESERPLEGYKDQAALDESRAWVSLLEGDVHAALIMAQPSPSYLWSLLSFPITPSRPLESILSPPPPPLSGLSTVFPIFGTRLSPKHVESKYCDAISTIADRLGTDKWFLGSSDPTPLDALVFAYLHSILHNANHIVRTEVTRRVNLVAWELRVRGIVSGAFTRPEEAVL
;
A
#
# COMPACT_ATOMS: atom_id res chain seq x y z
N MET A 1 -18.77 40.35 13.83
CA MET A 1 -17.57 39.56 14.14
C MET A 1 -17.19 39.88 15.58
N PRO A 2 -17.34 38.96 16.54
CA PRO A 2 -17.02 39.25 17.92
C PRO A 2 -15.50 39.31 18.09
N ALA A 3 -15.01 40.38 18.70
CA ALA A 3 -13.62 40.55 19.07
C ALA A 3 -13.26 39.48 20.13
N LEU A 4 -12.18 38.73 19.89
CA LEU A 4 -11.57 37.89 20.91
C LEU A 4 -11.09 38.82 22.03
N MET A 5 -11.70 38.75 23.22
CA MET A 5 -11.22 39.46 24.39
C MET A 5 -9.85 38.90 24.77
N GLU A 6 -8.78 39.66 24.52
CA GLU A 6 -7.45 39.32 25.01
C GLU A 6 -7.41 39.49 26.54
N VAL A 7 -6.87 38.47 27.21
CA VAL A 7 -6.82 38.43 28.68
C VAL A 7 -5.83 39.50 29.17
N PRO A 8 -6.22 40.33 30.16
CA PRO A 8 -5.32 41.32 30.74
C PRO A 8 -4.02 40.70 31.27
N PRO A 9 -2.86 41.33 31.05
CA PRO A 9 -1.54 40.75 31.35
C PRO A 9 -1.32 40.43 32.83
N ALA A 10 -1.96 41.17 33.74
CA ALA A 10 -1.90 40.87 35.18
C ALA A 10 -2.55 39.52 35.54
N ILE A 11 -3.65 39.19 34.86
CA ILE A 11 -4.36 37.91 35.03
C ILE A 11 -3.53 36.79 34.41
N ALA A 12 -2.96 37.00 33.22
CA ALA A 12 -2.03 36.06 32.60
C ALA A 12 -0.80 35.76 33.48
N HIS A 13 -0.26 36.78 34.14
CA HIS A 13 0.85 36.62 35.07
C HIS A 13 0.47 35.80 36.32
N LEU A 14 -0.72 36.03 36.90
CA LEU A 14 -1.21 35.22 38.02
C LEU A 14 -1.34 33.74 37.64
N PHE A 15 -1.82 33.44 36.42
CA PHE A 15 -1.95 32.06 35.94
C PHE A 15 -0.61 31.40 35.55
N SER A 16 0.43 32.19 35.25
CA SER A 16 1.78 31.67 35.00
C SER A 16 2.47 31.10 36.25
N LEU A 17 1.98 31.43 37.46
CA LEU A 17 2.45 30.85 38.72
C LEU A 17 1.97 29.41 38.94
N PHE A 18 1.06 28.93 38.09
CA PHE A 18 0.61 27.54 38.07
C PHE A 18 1.21 26.85 36.83
N PRO A 19 1.70 25.60 36.95
CA PRO A 19 1.57 24.68 38.09
C PRO A 19 2.62 24.90 39.20
N LEU A 20 2.22 24.66 40.46
CA LEU A 20 3.08 24.81 41.65
C LEU A 20 4.26 23.82 41.69
N HIS A 21 4.13 22.67 41.02
CA HIS A 21 5.18 21.67 40.91
C HIS A 21 5.03 20.96 39.56
N THR A 22 6.10 20.98 38.76
CA THR A 22 6.15 20.27 37.48
C THR A 22 6.96 19.01 37.68
N PHE A 23 6.31 17.85 37.56
CA PHE A 23 7.00 16.56 37.57
C PHE A 23 7.87 16.41 36.30
N PRO A 24 8.97 15.65 36.35
CA PRO A 24 9.72 15.33 35.16
C PRO A 24 8.81 14.64 34.14
N ALA A 25 9.06 14.89 32.85
CA ALA A 25 8.32 14.25 31.78
C ALA A 25 8.37 12.72 31.95
N ILE A 26 7.19 12.10 31.98
CA ILE A 26 7.09 10.64 32.01
C ILE A 26 7.64 10.15 30.68
N LYS A 27 8.81 9.52 30.72
CA LYS A 27 9.39 8.90 29.54
C LYS A 27 8.53 7.68 29.19
N PRO A 28 8.09 7.54 27.93
CA PRO A 28 7.40 6.33 27.51
C PRO A 28 8.29 5.12 27.80
N GLN A 29 7.72 4.06 28.39
CA GLN A 29 8.46 2.85 28.77
C GLN A 29 9.05 2.12 27.54
N SER A 30 8.44 2.31 26.37
CA SER A 30 8.88 1.80 25.09
C SER A 30 8.53 2.84 24.02
N GLY A 31 9.54 3.34 23.30
CA GLY A 31 9.32 4.38 22.30
C GLY A 31 10.56 5.21 21.98
N ALA A 32 11.75 4.63 22.06
CA ALA A 32 12.87 5.26 21.37
C ALA A 32 12.56 5.26 19.87
N PRO A 33 12.86 6.34 19.14
CA PRO A 33 12.77 6.31 17.69
C PRO A 33 13.64 5.16 17.16
N PRO A 34 13.21 4.52 16.07
CA PRO A 34 13.94 3.39 15.53
C PRO A 34 15.33 3.86 15.10
N ARG A 35 16.36 3.04 15.28
CA ARG A 35 17.73 3.42 14.85
C ARG A 35 17.89 3.35 13.34
N VAL A 36 17.08 2.54 12.68
CA VAL A 36 17.06 2.32 11.23
C VAL A 36 15.70 2.69 10.68
N PRO A 37 15.61 3.12 9.40
CA PRO A 37 14.34 3.30 8.73
C PRO A 37 13.50 2.03 8.86
N THR A 38 12.28 2.18 9.38
CA THR A 38 11.41 1.06 9.72
C THR A 38 10.08 1.23 9.00
N LEU A 39 9.76 0.30 8.09
CA LEU A 39 8.50 0.31 7.36
C LEU A 39 7.43 -0.42 8.16
N TRP A 40 6.29 0.25 8.37
CA TRP A 40 5.11 -0.29 9.03
C TRP A 40 4.21 -0.90 7.97
N ILE A 41 3.89 -2.18 8.13
CA ILE A 41 3.15 -2.97 7.14
C ILE A 41 2.09 -3.83 7.82
N GLN A 42 1.11 -4.28 7.03
CA GLN A 42 0.21 -5.35 7.44
C GLN A 42 1.01 -6.65 7.64
N PRO A 43 0.69 -7.50 8.63
CA PRO A 43 1.43 -8.72 8.92
C PRO A 43 1.59 -9.64 7.71
N PRO A 44 2.77 -10.28 7.58
CA PRO A 44 3.04 -11.22 6.50
C PRO A 44 2.28 -12.54 6.69
N SER A 45 1.86 -13.18 5.61
CA SER A 45 1.22 -14.52 5.63
C SER A 45 2.24 -15.66 5.63
N SER A 46 3.49 -15.37 5.26
CA SER A 46 4.55 -16.36 5.06
C SER A 46 5.82 -15.98 5.81
N THR A 47 6.76 -16.91 5.87
CA THR A 47 8.10 -16.67 6.42
C THR A 47 8.91 -15.66 5.62
N LEU A 48 8.49 -15.31 4.41
CA LEU A 48 9.22 -14.45 3.46
C LEU A 48 9.20 -12.96 3.81
N ARG A 49 8.61 -12.56 4.94
CA ARG A 49 8.57 -11.17 5.44
C ARG A 49 7.90 -10.18 4.46
N LEU A 50 7.02 -10.71 3.61
CA LEU A 50 6.25 -9.96 2.62
C LEU A 50 4.82 -9.75 3.13
N SER A 51 4.34 -8.51 3.06
CA SER A 51 3.01 -8.15 3.57
C SER A 51 1.90 -8.90 2.83
N THR A 52 0.75 -9.03 3.47
CA THR A 52 -0.47 -9.56 2.83
C THR A 52 -1.22 -8.53 2.02
N ASP A 53 -1.03 -7.25 2.32
CA ASP A 53 -1.69 -6.14 1.67
C ASP A 53 -0.93 -5.68 0.42
N VAL A 54 -1.67 -5.37 -0.64
CA VAL A 54 -1.11 -4.96 -1.95
C VAL A 54 -0.38 -3.63 -1.83
N GLU A 55 -0.93 -2.66 -1.09
CA GLU A 55 -0.27 -1.36 -0.98
C GLU A 55 1.02 -1.45 -0.16
N CYS A 56 0.99 -2.20 0.93
CA CYS A 56 2.19 -2.49 1.71
C CYS A 56 3.27 -3.18 0.86
N LEU A 57 2.89 -4.20 0.08
CA LEU A 57 3.81 -4.88 -0.83
C LEU A 57 4.35 -3.97 -1.93
N LYS A 58 3.53 -3.09 -2.49
CA LYS A 58 3.94 -2.11 -3.50
C LYS A 58 5.10 -1.28 -2.96
N TRP A 59 4.96 -0.75 -1.75
CA TRP A 59 6.00 0.07 -1.13
C TRP A 59 7.21 -0.75 -0.67
N GLN A 60 7.02 -2.00 -0.22
CA GLN A 60 8.14 -2.91 0.03
C GLN A 60 8.95 -3.15 -1.25
N ALA A 61 8.27 -3.46 -2.35
CA ALA A 61 8.90 -3.70 -3.63
C ALA A 61 9.57 -2.45 -4.19
N TYR A 62 8.91 -1.30 -4.10
CA TYR A 62 9.46 -0.02 -4.53
C TYR A 62 10.81 0.28 -3.86
N LEU A 63 10.87 0.17 -2.53
CA LEU A 63 12.09 0.41 -1.76
C LEU A 63 13.22 -0.56 -2.16
N ALA A 64 12.91 -1.85 -2.25
CA ALA A 64 13.89 -2.86 -2.61
C ALA A 64 14.41 -2.71 -4.04
N LEU A 65 13.51 -2.41 -4.99
CA LEU A 65 13.85 -2.25 -6.40
C LEU A 65 14.65 -0.97 -6.66
N ARG A 66 14.41 0.11 -5.91
CA ARG A 66 15.26 1.31 -5.92
C ARG A 66 16.62 1.10 -5.25
N GLY A 67 16.89 -0.08 -4.69
CA GLY A 67 18.17 -0.43 -4.09
C GLY A 67 18.32 0.05 -2.64
N VAL A 68 17.24 0.51 -1.99
CA VAL A 68 17.27 0.84 -0.57
C VAL A 68 17.25 -0.45 0.24
N THR A 69 18.31 -0.67 1.00
CA THR A 69 18.50 -1.89 1.81
C THR A 69 18.58 -1.54 3.30
N LYS A 70 18.51 -2.56 4.17
CA LYS A 70 18.59 -2.43 5.64
C LYS A 70 17.39 -1.69 6.26
N ILE A 71 16.22 -1.84 5.65
CA ILE A 71 14.97 -1.35 6.22
C ILE A 71 14.40 -2.41 7.17
N ALA A 72 14.10 -2.02 8.40
CA ALA A 72 13.42 -2.90 9.35
C ALA A 72 11.92 -2.96 9.06
N LEU A 73 11.28 -4.09 9.35
CA LEU A 73 9.83 -4.26 9.18
C LEU A 73 9.09 -4.31 10.50
N ARG A 74 8.04 -3.50 10.63
CA ARG A 74 7.18 -3.46 11.80
C ARG A 74 5.74 -3.80 11.40
N TYR A 75 5.10 -4.72 12.12
CA TYR A 75 3.74 -5.18 11.82
C TYR A 75 2.87 -5.42 13.07
N ASP A 76 3.33 -4.96 14.23
CA ASP A 76 2.59 -4.94 15.51
C ASP A 76 1.66 -3.71 15.64
N VAL A 77 1.68 -2.81 14.65
CA VAL A 77 0.91 -1.57 14.67
C VAL A 77 -0.34 -1.72 13.82
N ALA A 78 -1.50 -1.45 14.43
CA ALA A 78 -2.76 -1.41 13.71
C ALA A 78 -2.87 -0.15 12.82
N PRO A 79 -3.65 -0.16 11.73
CA PRO A 79 -3.75 0.96 10.80
C PRO A 79 -4.12 2.30 11.45
N GLU A 80 -4.87 2.28 12.55
CA GLU A 80 -5.33 3.48 13.27
C GLU A 80 -4.16 4.18 13.99
N GLY A 81 -3.11 3.44 14.33
CA GLY A 81 -1.88 3.99 14.92
C GLY A 81 -0.97 4.65 13.88
N ALA A 82 -1.29 4.53 12.60
CA ALA A 82 -0.52 5.05 11.49
C ALA A 82 -0.99 6.46 11.07
N LYS A 83 -0.10 7.25 10.46
CA LYS A 83 -0.49 8.59 9.97
C LYS A 83 -1.52 8.45 8.85
N GLY A 84 -2.70 9.04 9.04
CA GLY A 84 -3.82 8.94 8.11
C GLY A 84 -4.66 7.67 8.29
N ALA A 85 -4.52 6.97 9.42
CA ALA A 85 -5.23 5.74 9.74
C ALA A 85 -5.08 4.65 8.65
N ARG A 86 -3.92 4.61 7.99
CA ARG A 86 -3.66 3.78 6.83
C ARG A 86 -2.20 3.36 6.76
N LEU A 87 -1.97 2.07 6.52
CA LEU A 87 -0.66 1.52 6.23
C LEU A 87 -0.41 1.51 4.70
N PRO A 88 0.86 1.57 4.25
CA PRO A 88 2.07 1.61 5.05
C PRO A 88 2.54 3.02 5.43
N ASN A 89 3.38 3.08 6.46
CA ASN A 89 4.13 4.28 6.86
C ASN A 89 5.61 3.96 7.06
N LEU A 90 6.48 4.92 6.76
CA LEU A 90 7.91 4.80 6.99
C LEU A 90 8.30 5.59 8.24
N HIS A 91 8.82 4.91 9.26
CA HIS A 91 9.32 5.54 10.48
C HIS A 91 10.83 5.74 10.36
N LEU A 92 11.24 7.00 10.35
CA LEU A 92 12.62 7.43 10.22
C LEU A 92 13.35 7.45 11.56
N ALA A 93 14.67 7.55 11.51
CA ALA A 93 15.52 7.50 12.70
C ALA A 93 15.49 8.78 13.55
N ASP A 94 15.01 9.88 12.96
CA ASP A 94 14.71 11.13 13.65
C ASP A 94 13.40 11.08 14.47
N GLY A 95 12.63 9.98 14.34
CA GLY A 95 11.33 9.80 14.98
C GLY A 95 10.15 10.31 14.14
N GLU A 96 10.39 10.79 12.92
CA GLU A 96 9.32 11.17 12.01
C GLU A 96 8.66 9.96 11.36
N LEU A 97 7.34 9.98 11.34
CA LEU A 97 6.54 9.01 10.60
C LEU A 97 6.10 9.63 9.28
N HIS A 98 6.45 9.01 8.17
CA HIS A 98 6.06 9.43 6.83
C HIS A 98 4.92 8.56 6.29
N PRO A 99 3.87 9.14 5.71
CA PRO A 99 2.87 8.39 4.95
C PRO A 99 3.45 7.89 3.63
N ALA A 100 2.78 6.89 3.04
CA ALA A 100 3.12 6.29 1.75
C ALA A 100 3.50 7.31 0.65
N GLN A 101 2.81 8.45 0.58
CA GLN A 101 3.03 9.48 -0.44
C GLN A 101 4.40 10.18 -0.32
N LEU A 102 5.02 10.20 0.86
CA LEU A 102 6.33 10.80 1.10
C LEU A 102 7.48 9.78 0.99
N ILE A 103 7.18 8.52 0.69
CA ILE A 103 8.22 7.49 0.52
C ILE A 103 9.10 7.78 -0.72
N PRO A 104 8.56 8.13 -1.91
CA PRO A 104 9.39 8.44 -3.07
C PRO A 104 10.37 9.59 -2.82
N THR A 105 9.87 10.69 -2.24
CA THR A 105 10.69 11.86 -1.92
C THR A 105 11.82 11.51 -0.96
N TRP A 106 11.53 10.71 0.07
CA TRP A 106 12.56 10.23 0.99
C TRP A 106 13.59 9.31 0.30
N VAL A 107 13.15 8.43 -0.60
CA VAL A 107 14.07 7.56 -1.36
C VAL A 107 15.03 8.39 -2.22
N ASP A 108 14.50 9.40 -2.91
CA ASP A 108 15.31 10.25 -3.77
C ASP A 108 16.34 11.07 -2.96
N GLU A 109 15.98 11.49 -1.74
CA GLU A 109 16.92 12.12 -0.79
C GLU A 109 18.02 11.16 -0.33
N VAL A 110 17.68 9.91 0.03
CA VAL A 110 18.64 8.90 0.49
C VAL A 110 19.61 8.48 -0.62
N LEU A 111 19.13 8.37 -1.86
CA LEU A 111 19.94 8.00 -3.00
C LEU A 111 20.70 9.19 -3.61
N GLY A 112 20.36 10.43 -3.24
CA GLY A 112 20.90 11.63 -3.86
C GLY A 112 20.45 11.80 -5.32
N GLU A 113 19.27 11.26 -5.66
CA GLU A 113 18.73 11.14 -7.02
C GLU A 113 17.50 12.03 -7.24
N SER A 114 17.47 13.23 -6.65
CA SER A 114 16.35 14.17 -6.77
C SER A 114 16.01 14.58 -8.22
N GLU A 115 16.88 14.26 -9.19
CA GLU A 115 16.74 14.60 -10.61
C GLU A 115 16.72 13.36 -11.53
N ARG A 116 16.04 12.27 -11.15
CA ARG A 116 15.68 11.21 -12.11
C ARG A 116 14.28 11.46 -12.69
N PRO A 117 14.13 12.31 -13.73
CA PRO A 117 12.82 12.73 -14.24
C PRO A 117 11.96 11.58 -14.77
N LEU A 118 12.58 10.44 -15.12
CA LEU A 118 11.90 9.29 -15.70
C LEU A 118 11.82 8.09 -14.75
N GLU A 119 12.22 8.17 -13.48
CA GLU A 119 12.00 7.11 -12.47
C GLU A 119 12.40 5.67 -12.92
N GLY A 120 13.39 5.53 -13.80
CA GLY A 120 13.83 4.24 -14.36
C GLY A 120 13.18 3.84 -15.68
N TYR A 121 12.15 4.56 -16.15
CA TYR A 121 11.55 4.37 -17.47
C TYR A 121 12.51 4.76 -18.60
N LYS A 122 12.40 4.05 -19.72
CA LYS A 122 13.20 4.29 -20.92
C LYS A 122 12.95 5.67 -21.55
N ASP A 123 11.69 6.08 -21.63
CA ASP A 123 11.25 7.33 -22.25
C ASP A 123 9.97 7.87 -21.61
N GLN A 124 9.62 9.12 -21.93
CA GLN A 124 8.40 9.77 -21.44
C GLN A 124 7.13 9.04 -21.91
N ALA A 125 7.17 8.43 -23.09
CA ALA A 125 6.06 7.66 -23.63
C ALA A 125 5.78 6.40 -22.77
N ALA A 126 6.81 5.69 -22.32
CA ALA A 126 6.68 4.58 -21.38
C ALA A 126 6.14 5.07 -20.03
N LEU A 127 6.58 6.22 -19.54
CA LEU A 127 6.02 6.80 -18.32
C LEU A 127 4.52 7.08 -18.46
N ASP A 128 4.08 7.65 -19.57
CA ASP A 128 2.65 7.90 -19.81
C ASP A 128 1.87 6.60 -20.02
N GLU A 129 2.44 5.61 -20.71
CA GLU A 129 1.85 4.26 -20.87
C GLU A 129 1.70 3.57 -19.50
N SER A 130 2.68 3.73 -18.60
CA SER A 130 2.64 3.14 -17.26
C SER A 130 1.39 3.54 -16.48
N ARG A 131 0.89 4.77 -16.66
CA ARG A 131 -0.33 5.25 -15.98
C ARG A 131 -1.57 4.47 -16.42
N ALA A 132 -1.63 4.08 -17.70
CA ALA A 132 -2.71 3.24 -18.20
C ALA A 132 -2.66 1.83 -17.57
N TRP A 133 -1.46 1.26 -17.43
CA TRP A 133 -1.25 -0.01 -16.76
C TRP A 133 -1.58 0.05 -15.27
N VAL A 134 -1.22 1.13 -14.58
CA VAL A 134 -1.60 1.37 -13.18
C VAL A 134 -3.12 1.38 -13.04
N SER A 135 -3.84 2.09 -13.93
CA SER A 135 -5.31 2.11 -13.93
C SER A 135 -5.93 0.73 -14.17
N LEU A 136 -5.35 -0.07 -15.08
CA LEU A 136 -5.79 -1.45 -15.33
C LEU A 136 -5.61 -2.34 -14.09
N LEU A 137 -4.46 -2.23 -13.40
CA LEU A 137 -4.14 -3.00 -12.20
C LEU A 137 -5.02 -2.58 -11.02
N GLU A 138 -5.10 -1.29 -10.74
CA GLU A 138 -5.89 -0.74 -9.63
C GLU A 138 -7.39 -0.88 -9.86
N GLY A 139 -7.86 -0.98 -11.11
CA GLY A 139 -9.25 -1.22 -11.46
C GLY A 139 -9.60 -2.69 -11.58
N ASP A 140 -9.27 -3.31 -12.72
CA ASP A 140 -9.77 -4.63 -13.09
C ASP A 140 -9.12 -5.76 -12.25
N VAL A 141 -7.80 -5.69 -12.01
CA VAL A 141 -7.08 -6.71 -11.22
C VAL A 141 -7.41 -6.60 -9.73
N HIS A 142 -7.46 -5.38 -9.19
CA HIS A 142 -7.81 -5.16 -7.79
C HIS A 142 -9.25 -5.56 -7.48
N ALA A 143 -10.21 -5.25 -8.37
CA ALA A 143 -11.59 -5.68 -8.21
C ALA A 143 -11.71 -7.20 -8.12
N ALA A 144 -11.04 -7.93 -9.01
CA ALA A 144 -11.02 -9.39 -8.96
C ALA A 144 -10.36 -9.93 -7.67
N LEU A 145 -9.28 -9.29 -7.21
CA LEU A 145 -8.62 -9.69 -5.96
C LEU A 145 -9.50 -9.49 -4.74
N ILE A 146 -10.23 -8.38 -4.65
CA ILE A 146 -11.19 -8.11 -3.57
C ILE A 146 -12.34 -9.13 -3.60
N MET A 147 -12.89 -9.42 -4.78
CA MET A 147 -13.94 -10.44 -4.94
C MET A 147 -13.46 -11.86 -4.58
N ALA A 148 -12.16 -12.11 -4.71
CA ALA A 148 -11.56 -13.40 -4.39
C ALA A 148 -11.17 -13.55 -2.92
N GLN A 149 -11.21 -12.49 -2.10
CA GLN A 149 -10.93 -12.59 -0.67
C GLN A 149 -11.95 -13.51 0.02
N PRO A 150 -11.52 -14.38 0.94
CA PRO A 150 -12.43 -15.24 1.67
C PRO A 150 -13.39 -14.39 2.50
N SER A 151 -14.70 -14.67 2.40
CA SER A 151 -15.68 -14.03 3.27
C SER A 151 -15.31 -14.27 4.74
N PRO A 152 -15.25 -13.23 5.59
CA PRO A 152 -15.02 -13.44 7.02
C PRO A 152 -16.12 -14.37 7.54
N SER A 153 -15.74 -15.34 8.38
CA SER A 153 -16.72 -16.24 9.00
C SER A 153 -17.80 -15.41 9.70
N TYR A 154 -19.07 -15.77 9.57
CA TYR A 154 -20.20 -14.98 10.11
C TYR A 154 -20.04 -14.62 11.60
N LEU A 155 -19.45 -15.51 12.40
CA LEU A 155 -19.13 -15.25 13.81
C LEU A 155 -18.04 -14.19 13.98
N TRP A 156 -17.02 -14.20 13.13
CA TRP A 156 -16.00 -13.15 13.08
C TRP A 156 -16.59 -11.83 12.62
N SER A 157 -17.52 -11.83 11.66
CA SER A 157 -18.23 -10.61 11.23
C SER A 157 -19.16 -10.03 12.30
N LEU A 158 -19.65 -10.85 13.24
CA LEU A 158 -20.48 -10.43 14.38
C LEU A 158 -19.63 -9.92 15.55
N LEU A 159 -18.43 -10.48 15.73
CA LEU A 159 -17.48 -10.11 16.79
C LEU A 159 -16.50 -9.01 16.37
N SER A 160 -16.30 -8.83 15.07
CA SER A 160 -15.49 -7.76 14.50
C SER A 160 -16.38 -6.56 14.26
N PHE A 161 -16.22 -5.53 15.07
CA PHE A 161 -16.62 -4.19 14.66
C PHE A 161 -15.86 -3.86 13.35
N PRO A 162 -16.49 -3.27 12.32
CA PRO A 162 -15.78 -2.92 11.10
C PRO A 162 -14.84 -1.75 11.43
N ILE A 163 -13.56 -2.06 11.68
CA ILE A 163 -12.56 -1.07 12.12
C ILE A 163 -11.99 -0.29 10.91
N THR A 164 -12.11 -0.81 9.67
CA THR A 164 -11.63 -0.15 8.46
C THR A 164 -12.76 0.07 7.44
N PRO A 165 -12.94 1.28 6.87
CA PRO A 165 -13.82 1.47 5.73
C PRO A 165 -13.23 0.76 4.51
N SER A 166 -13.76 -0.41 4.14
CA SER A 166 -13.44 -1.04 2.86
C SER A 166 -13.93 -0.13 1.74
N ARG A 167 -13.05 0.25 0.81
CA ARG A 167 -13.50 0.98 -0.39
C ARG A 167 -14.54 0.12 -1.11
N PRO A 168 -15.73 0.65 -1.40
CA PRO A 168 -16.75 -0.10 -2.13
C PRO A 168 -16.18 -0.53 -3.48
N LEU A 169 -16.34 -1.79 -3.88
CA LEU A 169 -15.88 -2.34 -5.17
C LEU A 169 -16.33 -1.45 -6.35
N GLU A 170 -17.49 -0.83 -6.21
CA GLU A 170 -18.09 0.12 -7.13
C GLU A 170 -17.21 1.35 -7.40
N SER A 171 -16.45 1.80 -6.40
CA SER A 171 -15.55 2.95 -6.52
C SER A 171 -14.23 2.64 -7.22
N ILE A 172 -13.95 1.35 -7.44
CA ILE A 172 -12.70 0.85 -8.01
C ILE A 172 -12.86 0.58 -9.52
N LEU A 173 -14.06 0.22 -9.96
CA LEU A 173 -14.34 -0.12 -11.35
C LEU A 173 -14.43 1.13 -12.23
N SER A 174 -13.67 1.12 -13.34
CA SER A 174 -13.78 2.12 -14.40
C SER A 174 -14.30 1.45 -15.68
N PRO A 175 -15.45 1.88 -16.25
CA PRO A 175 -16.40 2.89 -15.74
C PRO A 175 -17.23 2.38 -14.54
N PRO A 176 -17.81 3.30 -13.72
CA PRO A 176 -18.66 2.91 -12.59
C PRO A 176 -19.89 2.13 -13.09
N PRO A 177 -20.30 1.05 -12.40
CA PRO A 177 -21.44 0.24 -12.83
C PRO A 177 -22.74 1.06 -12.83
N PRO A 178 -23.67 0.81 -13.78
CA PRO A 178 -24.95 1.49 -13.79
C PRO A 178 -25.74 1.18 -12.51
N PRO A 179 -26.38 2.19 -11.88
CA PRO A 179 -27.20 1.95 -10.70
C PRO A 179 -28.36 1.01 -11.03
N LEU A 180 -28.73 0.16 -10.07
CA LEU A 180 -29.74 -0.89 -10.23
C LEU A 180 -31.17 -0.34 -10.48
N SER A 181 -31.38 0.96 -10.25
CA SER A 181 -32.68 1.63 -10.35
C SER A 181 -32.51 3.00 -11.03
N GLY A 182 -33.42 3.33 -11.95
CA GLY A 182 -33.51 4.68 -12.54
C GLY A 182 -33.84 5.75 -11.50
N LEU A 183 -33.65 7.02 -11.86
CA LEU A 183 -33.71 8.26 -11.05
C LEU A 183 -34.97 8.48 -10.18
N SER A 184 -35.90 7.53 -10.07
CA SER A 184 -37.22 7.67 -9.48
C SER A 184 -37.45 6.90 -8.16
N THR A 185 -36.41 6.31 -7.55
CA THR A 185 -36.61 5.46 -6.35
C THR A 185 -36.18 6.16 -5.06
N VAL A 186 -37.08 6.18 -4.06
CA VAL A 186 -36.95 6.93 -2.77
C VAL A 186 -36.29 6.09 -1.65
N PHE A 187 -35.95 4.83 -1.90
CA PHE A 187 -35.33 3.94 -0.91
C PHE A 187 -33.79 3.91 -1.05
N PRO A 188 -33.04 3.80 0.06
CA PRO A 188 -31.58 3.72 0.03
C PRO A 188 -31.12 2.49 -0.77
N ILE A 189 -30.15 2.74 -1.64
CA ILE A 189 -29.58 1.79 -2.60
C ILE A 189 -28.82 0.70 -1.84
N PHE A 190 -29.34 -0.52 -1.81
CA PHE A 190 -28.55 -1.70 -1.40
C PHE A 190 -28.28 -2.56 -2.64
N GLY A 191 -27.02 -2.57 -3.06
CA GLY A 191 -26.49 -3.47 -4.09
C GLY A 191 -26.33 -2.84 -5.47
N THR A 192 -25.20 -3.14 -6.11
CA THR A 192 -24.94 -2.94 -7.54
C THR A 192 -24.94 -4.30 -8.25
N ARG A 193 -25.34 -4.35 -9.54
CA ARG A 193 -25.21 -5.56 -10.37
C ARG A 193 -23.77 -5.69 -10.85
N LEU A 194 -22.85 -6.03 -9.96
CA LEU A 194 -21.54 -6.53 -10.38
C LEU A 194 -21.70 -7.99 -10.78
N SER A 195 -21.67 -8.26 -12.09
CA SER A 195 -21.63 -9.65 -12.55
C SER A 195 -20.23 -10.20 -12.30
N PRO A 196 -20.07 -11.22 -11.42
CA PRO A 196 -18.75 -11.77 -11.09
C PRO A 196 -18.02 -12.27 -12.34
N LYS A 197 -18.78 -12.82 -13.29
CA LYS A 197 -18.26 -13.28 -14.59
C LYS A 197 -17.65 -12.15 -15.44
N HIS A 198 -18.16 -10.93 -15.35
CA HIS A 198 -17.62 -9.79 -16.10
C HIS A 198 -16.31 -9.31 -15.51
N VAL A 199 -16.24 -9.23 -14.18
CA VAL A 199 -14.99 -8.91 -13.46
C VAL A 199 -13.93 -9.99 -13.73
N GLU A 200 -14.33 -11.26 -13.70
CA GLU A 200 -13.46 -12.39 -14.04
C GLU A 200 -12.96 -12.31 -15.49
N SER A 201 -13.82 -12.04 -16.47
CA SER A 201 -13.41 -11.87 -17.87
C SER A 201 -12.40 -10.74 -18.04
N LYS A 202 -12.70 -9.55 -17.47
CA LYS A 202 -11.78 -8.40 -17.51
C LYS A 202 -10.45 -8.71 -16.85
N TYR A 203 -10.47 -9.44 -15.73
CA TYR A 203 -9.26 -9.89 -15.05
C TYR A 203 -8.43 -10.84 -15.92
N CYS A 204 -9.05 -11.83 -16.56
CA CYS A 204 -8.36 -12.75 -17.46
C CYS A 204 -7.71 -11.99 -18.63
N ASP A 205 -8.43 -11.04 -19.22
CA ASP A 205 -7.92 -10.20 -20.30
C ASP A 205 -6.79 -9.29 -19.82
N ALA A 206 -6.91 -8.69 -18.63
CA ALA A 206 -5.87 -7.86 -18.01
C ALA A 206 -4.58 -8.66 -17.75
N ILE A 207 -4.69 -9.86 -17.15
CA ILE A 207 -3.52 -10.72 -16.90
C ILE A 207 -2.90 -11.21 -18.22
N SER A 208 -3.71 -11.44 -19.26
CA SER A 208 -3.19 -11.78 -20.58
C SER A 208 -2.38 -10.64 -21.18
N THR A 209 -2.94 -9.44 -21.20
CA THR A 209 -2.28 -8.25 -21.76
C THR A 209 -1.01 -7.88 -20.99
N ILE A 210 -0.99 -8.05 -19.66
CA ILE A 210 0.21 -7.87 -18.83
C ILE A 210 1.29 -8.89 -19.20
N ALA A 211 0.92 -10.16 -19.38
CA ALA A 211 1.88 -11.19 -19.79
C ALA A 211 2.44 -10.94 -21.20
N ASP A 212 1.59 -10.53 -22.14
CA ASP A 212 2.01 -10.19 -23.50
C ASP A 212 2.93 -8.96 -23.50
N ARG A 213 2.62 -7.96 -22.66
CA ARG A 213 3.45 -6.75 -22.54
C ARG A 213 4.81 -7.01 -21.91
N LEU A 214 4.88 -7.92 -20.93
CA LEU A 214 6.16 -8.35 -20.36
C LEU A 214 6.98 -9.16 -21.38
N GLY A 215 6.33 -10.07 -22.12
CA GLY A 215 6.98 -10.89 -23.13
C GLY A 215 8.23 -11.59 -22.62
N THR A 216 9.39 -11.19 -23.15
CA THR A 216 10.73 -11.66 -22.75
C THR A 216 11.56 -10.61 -22.02
N ASP A 217 10.97 -9.44 -21.72
CA ASP A 217 11.70 -8.32 -21.16
C ASP A 217 12.04 -8.55 -19.68
N LYS A 218 13.14 -7.92 -19.25
CA LYS A 218 13.56 -7.99 -17.85
C LYS A 218 12.61 -7.19 -16.96
N TRP A 219 12.27 -5.98 -17.36
CA TRP A 219 11.37 -5.08 -16.65
C TRP A 219 10.26 -4.61 -17.58
N PHE A 220 9.14 -4.17 -17.01
CA PHE A 220 8.02 -3.69 -17.82
C PHE A 220 8.43 -2.50 -18.71
N LEU A 221 7.79 -2.42 -19.88
CA LEU A 221 7.98 -1.37 -20.90
C LEU A 221 9.40 -1.33 -21.51
N GLY A 222 10.17 -2.41 -21.42
CA GLY A 222 11.52 -2.50 -21.96
C GLY A 222 12.53 -1.60 -21.24
N SER A 223 12.25 -1.26 -19.98
CA SER A 223 13.12 -0.44 -19.14
C SER A 223 14.40 -1.19 -18.75
N SER A 224 15.53 -0.49 -18.66
CA SER A 224 16.81 -1.08 -18.21
C SER A 224 16.80 -1.42 -16.72
N ASP A 225 16.14 -0.56 -15.96
CA ASP A 225 16.10 -0.54 -14.51
C ASP A 225 14.66 -0.77 -14.02
N PRO A 226 14.48 -1.28 -12.80
CA PRO A 226 13.15 -1.50 -12.28
C PRO A 226 12.40 -0.19 -12.06
N THR A 227 11.12 -0.20 -12.41
CA THR A 227 10.22 0.95 -12.39
C THR A 227 9.22 0.87 -11.24
N PRO A 228 8.55 1.98 -10.89
CA PRO A 228 7.43 1.96 -9.95
C PRO A 228 6.27 1.05 -10.41
N LEU A 229 6.08 0.89 -11.73
CA LEU A 229 5.12 -0.04 -12.30
C LEU A 229 5.50 -1.50 -11.96
N ASP A 230 6.77 -1.87 -12.07
CA ASP A 230 7.25 -3.20 -11.67
C ASP A 230 6.93 -3.49 -10.20
N ALA A 231 7.09 -2.50 -9.31
CA ALA A 231 6.74 -2.63 -7.90
C ALA A 231 5.24 -2.90 -7.69
N LEU A 232 4.37 -2.20 -8.43
CA LEU A 232 2.92 -2.39 -8.38
C LEU A 232 2.50 -3.76 -8.95
N VAL A 233 3.02 -4.13 -10.11
CA VAL A 233 2.73 -5.44 -10.74
C VAL A 233 3.17 -6.56 -9.82
N PHE A 234 4.36 -6.46 -9.22
CA PHE A 234 4.84 -7.43 -8.25
C PHE A 234 3.88 -7.58 -7.07
N ALA A 235 3.40 -6.47 -6.51
CA ALA A 235 2.48 -6.51 -5.38
C ALA A 235 1.19 -7.28 -5.73
N TYR A 236 0.57 -6.98 -6.87
CA TYR A 236 -0.63 -7.70 -7.31
C TYR A 236 -0.36 -9.17 -7.62
N LEU A 237 0.67 -9.49 -8.40
CA LEU A 237 0.99 -10.87 -8.75
C LEU A 237 1.34 -11.71 -7.52
N HIS A 238 2.12 -11.15 -6.59
CA HIS A 238 2.45 -11.82 -5.35
C HIS A 238 1.21 -12.10 -4.50
N SER A 239 0.35 -11.09 -4.30
CA SER A 239 -0.91 -11.25 -3.57
C SER A 239 -1.85 -12.27 -4.22
N ILE A 240 -1.91 -12.33 -5.56
CA ILE A 240 -2.72 -13.30 -6.30
C ILE A 240 -2.17 -14.72 -6.13
N LEU A 241 -0.85 -14.91 -6.28
CA LEU A 241 -0.21 -16.22 -6.20
C LEU A 241 -0.33 -16.85 -4.81
N HIS A 242 -0.33 -16.01 -3.77
CA HIS A 242 -0.46 -16.43 -2.37
C HIS A 242 -1.90 -16.37 -1.86
N ASN A 243 -2.87 -16.04 -2.73
CA ASN A 243 -4.28 -16.12 -2.39
C ASN A 243 -4.74 -17.59 -2.29
N ALA A 244 -5.68 -17.85 -1.39
CA ALA A 244 -6.33 -19.15 -1.25
C ALA A 244 -7.25 -19.47 -2.45
N ASN A 245 -7.78 -18.45 -3.13
CA ASN A 245 -8.69 -18.64 -4.26
C ASN A 245 -7.95 -19.16 -5.50
N HIS A 246 -8.33 -20.37 -5.91
CA HIS A 246 -7.70 -21.06 -7.03
C HIS A 246 -8.01 -20.42 -8.40
N ILE A 247 -9.13 -19.71 -8.58
CA ILE A 247 -9.53 -19.16 -9.88
C ILE A 247 -8.52 -18.11 -10.33
N VAL A 248 -8.36 -17.07 -9.51
CA VAL A 248 -7.44 -15.95 -9.76
C VAL A 248 -6.00 -16.43 -9.85
N ARG A 249 -5.62 -17.37 -8.98
CA ARG A 249 -4.28 -17.99 -8.97
C ARG A 249 -3.99 -18.83 -10.21
N THR A 250 -4.97 -19.57 -10.73
CA THR A 250 -4.78 -20.45 -11.90
C THR A 250 -4.42 -19.65 -13.14
N GLU A 251 -5.03 -18.47 -13.32
CA GLU A 251 -4.77 -17.61 -14.48
C GLU A 251 -3.34 -17.07 -14.51
N VAL A 252 -2.79 -16.68 -13.36
CA VAL A 252 -1.38 -16.26 -13.29
C VAL A 252 -0.45 -17.45 -13.42
N THR A 253 -0.75 -18.58 -12.76
CA THR A 253 0.13 -19.77 -12.79
C THR A 253 0.20 -20.44 -14.16
N ARG A 254 -0.82 -20.30 -15.01
CA ARG A 254 -0.76 -20.69 -16.42
C ARG A 254 0.30 -19.95 -17.25
N ARG A 255 0.65 -18.73 -16.83
CA ARG A 255 1.57 -17.83 -17.54
C ARG A 255 2.96 -17.91 -16.92
N VAL A 256 3.80 -18.77 -17.50
CA VAL A 256 5.13 -19.09 -16.96
C VAL A 256 6.04 -17.86 -16.88
N ASN A 257 5.92 -16.93 -17.82
CA ASN A 257 6.71 -15.69 -17.82
C ASN A 257 6.41 -14.83 -16.57
N LEU A 258 5.13 -14.65 -16.21
CA LEU A 258 4.73 -13.90 -15.02
C LEU A 258 5.20 -14.58 -13.73
N VAL A 259 5.07 -15.90 -13.64
CA VAL A 259 5.52 -16.65 -12.47
C VAL A 259 7.04 -16.57 -12.32
N ALA A 260 7.79 -16.80 -13.39
CA ALA A 260 9.25 -16.72 -13.36
C ALA A 260 9.72 -15.30 -13.00
N TRP A 261 9.04 -14.28 -13.52
CA TRP A 261 9.30 -12.88 -13.19
C TRP A 261 9.01 -12.58 -11.71
N GLU A 262 7.86 -13.02 -11.18
CA GLU A 262 7.51 -12.82 -9.77
C GLU A 262 8.52 -13.49 -8.85
N LEU A 263 8.92 -14.73 -9.14
CA LEU A 263 9.89 -15.47 -8.33
C LEU A 263 11.24 -14.73 -8.23
N ARG A 264 11.69 -14.14 -9.35
CA ARG A 264 12.93 -13.36 -9.40
C ARG A 264 12.80 -12.07 -8.59
N VAL A 265 11.73 -11.30 -8.79
CA VAL A 265 11.52 -10.04 -8.07
C VAL A 265 11.34 -10.32 -6.57
N ARG A 266 10.64 -11.39 -6.20
CA ARG A 266 10.46 -11.83 -4.81
C ARG A 266 11.78 -12.04 -4.10
N GLY A 267 12.77 -12.64 -4.77
CA GLY A 267 14.12 -12.80 -4.23
C GLY A 267 14.80 -11.47 -3.90
N ILE A 268 14.65 -10.48 -4.78
CA ILE A 268 15.19 -9.13 -4.58
C ILE A 268 14.48 -8.44 -3.40
N VAL A 269 13.15 -8.47 -3.39
CA VAL A 269 12.34 -7.78 -2.36
C VAL A 269 12.56 -8.40 -0.99
N SER A 270 12.47 -9.72 -0.86
CA SER A 270 12.68 -10.40 0.43
C SER A 270 14.10 -10.22 0.99
N GLY A 271 15.10 -10.03 0.14
CA GLY A 271 16.49 -9.78 0.54
C GLY A 271 16.76 -8.38 1.09
N ALA A 272 15.90 -7.40 0.81
CA ALA A 272 16.12 -6.00 1.22
C ALA A 272 15.75 -5.70 2.68
N PHE A 273 14.92 -6.55 3.30
CA PHE A 273 14.30 -6.29 4.59
C PHE A 273 14.82 -7.18 5.72
N THR A 274 15.03 -6.57 6.90
CA THR A 274 15.47 -7.24 8.13
C THR A 274 14.38 -7.22 9.20
N ARG A 275 14.46 -8.14 10.17
CA ARG A 275 13.59 -8.06 11.35
C ARG A 275 14.05 -6.90 12.26
N PRO A 276 13.13 -6.26 13.01
CA PRO A 276 13.50 -5.23 13.97
C PRO A 276 14.55 -5.69 14.97
N GLU A 277 14.47 -6.94 15.41
CA GLU A 277 15.41 -7.56 16.35
C GLU A 277 16.81 -7.73 15.76
N GLU A 278 16.91 -7.98 14.45
CA GLU A 278 18.17 -8.13 13.72
C GLU A 278 18.81 -6.77 13.40
N ALA A 279 18.04 -5.69 13.41
CA ALA A 279 18.50 -4.33 13.11
C ALA A 279 19.16 -3.60 14.31
N VAL A 280 19.23 -4.24 15.48
CA VAL A 280 19.83 -3.68 16.71
C VAL A 280 21.30 -4.06 16.86
N LEU A 281 21.80 -5.04 16.09
CA LEU A 281 23.21 -5.45 16.01
C LEU A 281 23.97 -4.64 14.97
#